data_AF-A0AAU5ZF61-F1
#
_entry.id   AF-A0AAU5ZF61-F1
#
_cell.length_a   1.000
_cell.length_b   1.000
_cell.length_c   1.000
_cell.angle_alpha   90.00
_cell.angle_beta   90.00
_cell.angle_gamma   90.00
#
_symmetry.space_group_name_H-M   'P 1'
#
loop_
_entity.id
_entity.type
_entity.pdbx_description
1 polymer ?
#
loop_
_entity_poly.entity_id
_entity_poly.type
_entity_poly.pdbx_seq_one_letter_code
_entity_poly.pdbx_strand_id
1 'polypeptide(L)'
;MSIIHLSAVGSEGPSHAELAAIDAEWPLIAAELDLLDAEIAFINAGPELSVLDRRRVRRAERRVLEVSRDLADRDPQTEGAA
;
A
#
# COMPACT_ATOMS: atom_id res chain seq x y z
N MET A 1 9.55 -10.72 43.42
CA MET A 1 8.76 -10.10 42.34
C MET A 1 9.63 -10.15 41.10
N SER A 2 9.37 -11.10 40.19
CA SER A 2 10.23 -11.33 39.02
C SER A 2 9.85 -10.35 37.92
N ILE A 3 10.74 -9.41 37.61
CA ILE A 3 10.58 -8.53 36.45
C ILE A 3 10.95 -9.35 35.22
N ILE A 4 9.96 -9.62 34.38
CA ILE A 4 10.21 -10.17 33.05
C ILE A 4 10.97 -9.09 32.28
N HIS A 5 12.28 -9.28 32.10
CA HIS A 5 13.02 -8.51 31.12
C HIS A 5 12.49 -8.90 29.76
N LEU A 6 11.67 -8.04 29.15
CA LEU A 6 11.38 -8.10 27.73
C LEU A 6 12.70 -7.80 27.03
N SER A 7 13.49 -8.85 26.77
CA SER A 7 14.69 -8.74 25.96
C SER A 7 14.25 -8.13 24.65
N ALA A 8 14.82 -6.98 24.29
CA ALA A 8 14.63 -6.42 22.97
C ALA A 8 14.94 -7.54 21.97
N VAL A 9 13.92 -7.96 21.20
CA VAL A 9 14.16 -8.66 19.95
C VAL A 9 15.22 -7.84 19.22
N GLY A 10 16.30 -8.48 18.75
CA GLY A 10 17.63 -7.89 18.51
C GLY A 10 17.66 -6.41 18.11
N SER A 11 18.58 -5.64 18.70
CA SER A 11 18.71 -4.19 18.46
C SER A 11 19.19 -3.81 17.05
N GLU A 12 19.13 -4.72 16.09
CA GLU A 12 19.31 -4.43 14.68
C GLU A 12 17.91 -4.15 14.12
N GLY A 13 17.59 -2.86 14.01
CA GLY A 13 16.42 -2.43 13.24
C GLY A 13 16.52 -2.91 11.78
N PRO A 14 15.44 -2.76 11.00
CA PRO A 14 15.44 -3.17 9.60
C PRO A 14 16.64 -2.58 8.85
N SER A 15 17.28 -3.43 8.05
CA SER A 15 18.36 -3.04 7.15
C SER A 15 17.88 -2.01 6.12
N HIS A 16 18.82 -1.32 5.49
CA HIS A 16 18.48 -0.34 4.46
C HIS A 16 17.73 -0.98 3.28
N ALA A 17 18.07 -2.22 2.92
CA ALA A 17 17.38 -2.98 1.86
C ALA A 17 15.94 -3.33 2.26
N GLU A 18 15.70 -3.71 3.51
CA GLU A 18 14.34 -3.97 4.01
C GLU A 18 13.50 -2.69 4.07
N LEU A 19 14.10 -1.56 4.48
CA LEU A 19 13.41 -0.27 4.45
C LEU A 19 13.09 0.17 3.01
N ALA A 20 14.02 0.00 2.07
CA ALA A 20 13.79 0.29 0.67
C ALA A 20 12.68 -0.58 0.06
N ALA A 21 12.59 -1.86 0.46
CA ALA A 21 11.51 -2.74 0.04
C ALA A 21 10.14 -2.23 0.52
N ILE A 22 10.05 -1.77 1.78
CA ILE A 22 8.82 -1.16 2.32
C ILE A 22 8.45 0.10 1.54
N ASP A 23 9.42 0.98 1.27
CA ASP A 23 9.19 2.20 0.50
C ASP A 23 8.74 1.89 -0.94
N ALA A 24 9.21 0.79 -1.52
CA ALA A 24 8.80 0.34 -2.85
C ALA A 24 7.33 -0.11 -2.91
N GLU A 25 6.76 -0.61 -1.81
CA GLU A 25 5.35 -1.00 -1.70
C GLU A 25 4.41 0.20 -1.53
N TRP A 26 4.92 1.34 -1.04
CA TRP A 26 4.11 2.52 -0.71
C TRP A 26 3.21 3.04 -1.84
N PRO A 27 3.65 3.08 -3.12
CA PRO A 27 2.78 3.49 -4.22
C PRO A 27 1.54 2.60 -4.39
N LEU A 28 1.64 1.29 -4.13
CA LEU A 28 0.50 0.37 -4.22
C LEU A 28 -0.49 0.66 -3.09
N ILE A 29 0.02 0.78 -1.86
CA ILE A 29 -0.78 1.13 -0.69
C ILE A 29 -1.53 2.45 -0.92
N ALA A 30 -0.86 3.46 -1.48
CA ALA A 30 -1.50 4.74 -1.81
C ALA A 30 -2.64 4.58 -2.84
N ALA A 31 -2.45 3.76 -3.88
CA ALA A 31 -3.50 3.50 -4.87
C ALA A 31 -4.69 2.73 -4.28
N GLU A 32 -4.44 1.81 -3.34
CA GLU A 32 -5.49 1.08 -2.62
C GLU A 32 -6.28 2.00 -1.68
N LEU A 33 -5.61 2.94 -1.02
CA LEU A 33 -6.28 3.99 -0.22
C LEU A 33 -7.16 4.89 -1.08
N ASP A 34 -6.67 5.32 -2.25
CA ASP A 34 -7.46 6.12 -3.20
C ASP A 34 -8.70 5.37 -3.69
N LEU A 35 -8.60 4.04 -3.89
CA LEU A 35 -9.75 3.19 -4.22
C LEU A 35 -10.74 3.12 -3.06
N LEU A 36 -10.27 2.87 -1.85
CA LEU A 36 -11.11 2.83 -0.66
C LEU A 36 -11.84 4.17 -0.44
N ASP A 37 -11.16 5.30 -0.62
CA ASP A 37 -11.77 6.63 -0.52
C ASP A 37 -12.85 6.83 -1.60
N ALA A 38 -12.60 6.37 -2.83
CA ALA A 38 -13.59 6.42 -3.91
C ALA A 38 -14.81 5.54 -3.62
N GLU A 39 -14.62 4.35 -3.04
CA GLU A 39 -15.69 3.44 -2.64
C GLU A 39 -16.51 4.00 -1.48
N ILE A 40 -15.85 4.57 -0.47
CA ILE A 40 -16.52 5.25 0.66
C ILE A 40 -17.36 6.41 0.13
N ALA A 41 -16.81 7.25 -0.74
CA ALA A 41 -17.56 8.35 -1.36
C ALA A 41 -18.77 7.84 -2.16
N PHE A 42 -18.59 6.75 -2.92
CA PHE A 42 -19.67 6.11 -3.67
C PHE A 42 -20.79 5.60 -2.76
N ILE A 43 -20.47 4.92 -1.65
CA ILE A 43 -21.44 4.41 -0.68
C ILE A 43 -22.18 5.58 0.00
N ASN A 44 -21.44 6.62 0.39
CA ASN A 44 -21.99 7.78 1.09
C ASN A 44 -22.91 8.64 0.20
N ALA A 45 -22.72 8.63 -1.12
CA ALA A 45 -23.58 9.37 -2.06
C ALA A 45 -25.02 8.85 -2.08
N GLY A 46 -25.25 7.57 -1.76
CA GLY A 46 -26.59 6.99 -1.62
C GLY A 46 -27.52 7.29 -2.82
N PRO A 47 -28.70 7.90 -2.63
CA PRO A 47 -29.61 8.25 -3.72
C PRO A 47 -29.07 9.26 -4.75
N GLU A 48 -28.03 10.03 -4.39
CA GLU A 48 -27.45 11.08 -5.24
C GLU A 48 -26.35 10.56 -6.19
N LEU A 49 -26.17 9.23 -6.25
CA LEU A 49 -25.17 8.58 -7.08
C LEU A 49 -25.26 8.97 -8.56
N SER A 50 -24.16 9.48 -9.09
CA SER A 50 -24.02 9.83 -10.50
C SER A 50 -23.18 8.82 -11.28
N VAL A 51 -23.25 8.91 -12.60
CA VAL A 51 -22.35 8.14 -13.50
C VAL A 51 -20.87 8.48 -13.25
N LEU A 52 -20.58 9.69 -12.77
CA LEU A 52 -19.20 10.10 -12.49
C LEU A 52 -18.62 9.39 -11.27
N ASP A 53 -19.43 9.10 -10.26
CA ASP A 53 -18.99 8.39 -9.04
C ASP A 53 -18.56 6.96 -9.39
N ARG A 54 -19.36 6.28 -10.21
CA ARG A 54 -18.99 4.96 -10.74
C ARG A 54 -17.70 5.01 -11.56
N ARG A 55 -17.48 6.08 -12.34
CA ARG A 55 -16.24 6.27 -13.10
C ARG A 55 -15.04 6.55 -12.21
N ARG A 56 -15.21 7.21 -11.06
CA ARG A 56 -14.13 7.43 -10.08
C ARG A 56 -13.63 6.11 -9.53
N VAL A 57 -14.52 5.25 -9.03
CA VAL A 57 -14.18 3.90 -8.54
C VAL A 57 -13.44 3.10 -9.62
N ARG A 58 -13.98 3.03 -10.83
CA ARG A 58 -13.35 2.30 -11.96
C ARG A 58 -11.95 2.81 -12.32
N ARG A 59 -11.68 4.11 -12.15
CA ARG A 59 -10.34 4.67 -12.39
C ARG A 59 -9.38 4.30 -11.27
N ALA A 60 -9.84 4.33 -10.02
CA ALA A 60 -9.02 3.92 -8.88
C ALA A 60 -8.69 2.41 -8.96
N GLU A 61 -9.66 1.54 -9.30
CA GLU A 61 -9.40 0.12 -9.56
C GLU A 61 -8.33 -0.09 -10.64
N ARG A 62 -8.42 0.66 -11.75
CA ARG A 62 -7.41 0.58 -12.82
C ARG A 62 -6.03 1.04 -12.33
N ARG A 63 -5.98 2.06 -11.47
CA ARG A 63 -4.72 2.56 -10.91
C ARG A 63 -4.08 1.53 -10.00
N VAL A 64 -4.85 0.85 -9.15
CA VAL A 64 -4.36 -0.27 -8.33
C VAL A 64 -3.71 -1.32 -9.22
N LEU A 65 -4.41 -1.78 -10.26
CA LEU A 65 -3.88 -2.81 -11.17
C LEU A 65 -2.59 -2.39 -11.89
N GLU A 66 -2.49 -1.14 -12.30
CA GLU A 66 -1.28 -0.59 -12.92
C GLU A 66 -0.11 -0.61 -11.94
N VAL A 67 -0.30 -0.12 -10.71
CA VAL A 67 0.77 -0.07 -9.71
C VAL A 67 1.13 -1.46 -9.21
N SER A 68 0.17 -2.37 -9.04
CA SER A 68 0.44 -3.77 -8.67
C SER A 68 1.32 -4.44 -9.72
N ARG A 69 1.07 -4.16 -11.00
CA ARG A 69 1.93 -4.64 -12.09
C ARG A 69 3.32 -4.04 -11.99
N ASP A 70 3.43 -2.72 -11.83
CA ASP A 70 4.73 -2.05 -11.72
C ASP A 70 5.54 -2.57 -10.53
N LEU A 71 4.88 -2.87 -9.40
CA LEU A 71 5.52 -3.47 -8.23
C LEU A 71 5.95 -4.93 -8.48
N ALA A 72 5.12 -5.72 -9.15
CA ALA A 72 5.47 -7.11 -9.50
C ALA A 72 6.61 -7.19 -10.53
N ASP A 73 6.71 -6.20 -11.42
CA ASP A 73 7.80 -6.10 -12.41
C ASP A 73 9.12 -5.63 -11.75
N ARG A 74 9.10 -5.11 -10.51
CA ARG A 74 10.32 -4.79 -9.73
C ARG A 74 10.84 -6.06 -9.06
N ASP A 75 12.04 -6.49 -9.44
CA ASP A 75 12.73 -7.61 -8.78
C ASP A 75 13.47 -7.10 -7.52
N PRO A 76 13.05 -7.50 -6.31
CA PRO A 76 13.71 -7.05 -5.07
C PRO A 76 15.15 -7.55 -4.94
N GLN A 77 15.57 -8.53 -5.75
CA GLN A 77 16.93 -9.09 -5.70
C GLN A 77 17.97 -8.24 -6.45
N THR A 78 17.56 -7.32 -7.34
CA THR A 78 18.50 -6.50 -8.13
C THR A 78 18.99 -5.25 -7.40
N GLU A 79 18.32 -4.84 -6.32
CA GLU A 79 18.60 -3.58 -5.61
C GLU A 79 19.51 -3.76 -4.38
N GLY A 80 19.63 -4.98 -3.84
CA GLY A 80 20.53 -5.33 -2.73
C GLY A 80 21.96 -5.70 -3.13
N ALA A 81 22.30 -5.66 -4.43
CA ALA A 81 23.58 -6.11 -4.98
C ALA A 81 24.47 -4.98 -5.54
N ALA A 82 24.08 -3.71 -5.33
CA ALA A 82 24.81 -2.52 -5.82
C ALA A 82 25.48 -1.75 -4.66
#